data_AF-A0A0G1N1A9-F1
#
_entry.id   AF-A0A0G1N1A9-F1
#
_cell.length_a   1.000
_cell.length_b   1.000
_cell.length_c   1.000
_cell.angle_alpha   90.00
_cell.angle_beta   90.00
_cell.angle_gamma   90.00
#
_symmetry.space_group_name_H-M   'P 1'
#
loop_
_entity.id
_entity.type
_entity.pdbx_description
1 polymer ?
#
loop_
_entity_poly.entity_id
_entity_poly.type
_entity_poly.pdbx_seq_one_letter_code
_entity_poly.pdbx_strand_id
1 'polypeptide(L)'
;MPQNAHASPVWVRNLFFWSGIIATVCYRAIVVLNHYSGKIALAAWYIGTVGFILYFWHRYAVSEKRVELIKQHDLINAVKQTNLSQPQIEANEYILTTLLSTKEKWNYIVIFVTSFLALIIGIYLDFFR
;
A
#
# COMPACT_ATOMS: atom_id res chain seq x y z
N MET A 1 -16.96 -21.34 -1.80
CA MET A 1 -17.36 -21.04 -0.41
C MET A 1 -17.07 -19.57 -0.17
N PRO A 2 -17.99 -18.76 0.38
CA PRO A 2 -17.68 -17.36 0.66
C PRO A 2 -16.57 -17.34 1.70
N GLN A 3 -15.41 -16.77 1.36
CA GLN A 3 -14.37 -16.51 2.34
C GLN A 3 -14.95 -15.47 3.30
N ASN A 4 -15.08 -15.83 4.58
CA ASN A 4 -15.42 -14.86 5.61
C ASN A 4 -14.41 -13.71 5.51
N ALA A 5 -14.90 -12.51 5.16
CA ALA A 5 -14.08 -11.33 4.96
C ALA A 5 -13.57 -10.80 6.30
N HIS A 6 -12.62 -11.51 6.90
CA HIS A 6 -11.94 -11.06 8.10
C HIS A 6 -10.76 -10.17 7.71
N ALA A 7 -10.66 -9.02 8.35
CA ALA A 7 -9.47 -8.18 8.24
C ALA A 7 -8.24 -8.96 8.72
N SER A 8 -7.07 -8.65 8.16
CA SER A 8 -5.81 -9.17 8.67
C SER A 8 -5.64 -8.81 10.16
N PRO A 9 -4.92 -9.64 10.94
CA PRO A 9 -4.71 -9.38 12.36
C PRO A 9 -4.15 -7.98 12.61
N VAL A 10 -4.55 -7.35 13.73
CA VAL A 10 -4.18 -5.97 14.06
C VAL A 10 -2.65 -5.76 14.04
N TRP A 11 -1.90 -6.75 14.53
CA TRP A 11 -0.43 -6.69 14.53
C TRP A 11 0.16 -6.64 13.11
N VAL A 12 -0.41 -7.38 12.16
CA VAL A 12 0.02 -7.37 10.75
C VAL A 12 -0.22 -6.00 10.15
N ARG A 13 -1.40 -5.43 10.39
CA ARG A 13 -1.76 -4.09 9.91
C ARG A 13 -0.82 -3.02 10.46
N ASN A 14 -0.49 -3.11 11.75
CA ASN A 14 0.44 -2.17 12.40
C ASN A 14 1.86 -2.31 11.84
N LEU A 15 2.34 -3.52 11.57
CA LEU A 15 3.65 -3.75 10.98
C LEU A 15 3.79 -3.05 9.63
N PHE A 16 2.84 -3.26 8.72
CA PHE A 16 2.88 -2.61 7.40
C PHE A 16 2.69 -1.09 7.50
N PHE A 17 1.84 -0.63 8.41
CA PHE A 17 1.68 0.81 8.65
C PHE A 17 3.01 1.46 9.08
N TRP A 18 3.69 0.87 10.06
CA TRP A 18 4.97 1.37 10.53
C TRP A 18 6.08 1.23 9.48
N SER A 19 6.07 0.18 8.65
CA SER A 19 7.05 0.05 7.57
C SER A 19 6.96 1.21 6.57
N GLY A 20 5.74 1.67 6.25
CA GLY A 20 5.50 2.83 5.39
C GLY A 20 5.97 4.15 6.02
N ILE A 21 5.71 4.35 7.32
CA ILE A 21 6.19 5.54 8.06
C ILE A 21 7.71 5.58 8.10
N ILE A 22 8.34 4.49 8.54
CA ILE A 22 9.80 4.38 8.64
C ILE A 22 10.42 4.63 7.28
N ALA A 23 9.88 4.01 6.21
CA ALA A 23 10.38 4.22 4.88
C ALA A 23 10.28 5.66 4.41
N THR A 24 9.14 6.30 4.66
CA THR A 24 8.93 7.71 4.36
C THR A 24 9.99 8.55 5.05
N VAL A 25 10.18 8.37 6.36
CA VAL A 25 11.18 9.10 7.16
C VAL A 25 12.60 8.86 6.64
N CYS A 26 12.99 7.61 6.37
CA CYS A 26 14.30 7.26 5.83
C CYS A 26 14.60 8.03 4.54
N TYR A 27 13.67 8.04 3.57
CA TYR A 27 13.90 8.76 2.31
C TYR A 27 14.07 10.27 2.49
N ARG A 28 13.41 10.88 3.47
CA ARG A 28 13.59 12.32 3.76
C ARG A 28 14.91 12.55 4.51
N ALA A 29 15.28 11.61 5.38
CA ALA A 29 16.53 11.66 6.12
C ALA A 29 17.75 11.52 5.20
N ILE A 30 17.68 10.78 4.08
CA ILE A 30 18.80 10.63 3.13
C ILE A 30 19.41 11.97 2.74
N VAL A 31 18.59 12.99 2.45
CA VAL A 31 19.07 14.33 2.06
C VAL A 31 19.99 14.91 3.13
N VAL A 32 19.58 14.80 4.40
CA VAL A 32 20.33 15.29 5.55
C VAL A 32 21.54 14.41 5.83
N LEU A 33 21.35 13.09 5.88
CA LEU A 33 22.36 12.10 6.24
C LEU A 33 23.52 12.07 5.24
N ASN A 34 23.26 12.39 3.97
CA ASN A 34 24.31 12.53 2.95
C ASN A 34 25.35 13.61 3.31
N HIS A 35 24.99 14.64 4.08
CA HIS A 35 25.95 15.65 4.55
C HIS A 35 26.85 15.14 5.69
N TYR A 36 26.44 14.10 6.41
CA TYR A 36 27.19 13.55 7.55
C TYR A 36 28.03 12.34 7.15
N SER A 37 27.42 11.36 6.48
CA SER A 37 28.10 10.13 6.06
C SER A 37 27.30 9.41 4.98
N GLY A 38 27.95 9.15 3.84
CA GLY A 38 27.38 8.33 2.76
C GLY A 38 26.96 6.93 3.24
N LYS A 39 27.65 6.34 4.23
CA LYS A 39 27.29 5.02 4.76
C LYS A 39 25.96 5.03 5.52
N ILE A 40 25.69 6.09 6.29
CA ILE A 40 24.44 6.22 7.06
C ILE A 40 23.28 6.53 6.10
N ALA A 41 23.52 7.37 5.09
CA ALA A 41 22.55 7.60 4.02
C ALA A 41 22.22 6.32 3.23
N LEU A 42 23.23 5.50 2.95
CA LEU A 42 23.06 4.20 2.30
C LEU A 42 22.22 3.24 3.16
N ALA A 43 22.52 3.13 4.45
CA ALA A 43 21.72 2.33 5.37
C ALA A 43 20.24 2.81 5.42
N ALA A 44 20.02 4.12 5.48
CA ALA A 44 18.69 4.71 5.42
C ALA A 44 17.98 4.39 4.09
N TRP A 45 18.71 4.43 2.97
CA TRP A 45 18.17 4.06 1.66
C TRP A 45 17.71 2.59 1.61
N TYR A 46 18.50 1.66 2.13
CA TYR A 46 18.11 0.24 2.20
C TYR A 46 16.88 0.01 3.08
N ILE A 47 16.89 0.56 4.29
CA ILE A 47 15.75 0.45 5.22
C ILE A 47 14.49 1.06 4.58
N GLY A 48 14.63 2.22 3.93
CA GLY A 48 13.53 2.88 3.25
C GLY A 48 12.96 2.09 2.08
N THR A 49 13.84 1.54 1.25
CA THR A 49 13.44 0.76 0.07
C THR A 49 12.70 -0.51 0.49
N VAL A 50 13.21 -1.25 1.47
CA VAL A 50 12.53 -2.45 2.01
C VAL A 50 11.18 -2.09 2.63
N GLY A 51 11.10 -1.01 3.41
CA GLY A 51 9.86 -0.60 4.03
C GLY A 51 8.78 -0.19 3.02
N PHE A 52 9.16 0.46 1.91
CA PHE A 52 8.25 0.73 0.79
C PHE A 52 7.79 -0.52 0.06
N ILE A 53 8.68 -1.48 -0.22
CA ILE A 53 8.30 -2.76 -0.81
C ILE A 53 7.22 -3.44 0.04
N LEU A 54 7.45 -3.58 1.34
CA LEU A 54 6.50 -4.20 2.27
C LEU A 54 5.16 -3.44 2.32
N TYR A 55 5.22 -2.11 2.48
CA TYR A 55 4.04 -1.28 2.61
C TYR A 55 3.17 -1.31 1.35
N PHE A 56 3.76 -1.07 0.18
CA PHE A 56 3.02 -0.95 -1.08
C PHE A 56 2.52 -2.31 -1.59
N TRP A 57 3.25 -3.39 -1.32
CA TRP A 57 2.74 -4.76 -1.53
C TRP A 57 1.45 -5.01 -0.74
N HIS A 58 1.48 -4.80 0.58
CA HIS A 58 0.32 -5.02 1.43
C HIS A 58 -0.84 -4.10 1.04
N ARG A 59 -0.54 -2.83 0.73
CA ARG A 59 -1.55 -1.86 0.33
C ARG A 59 -2.22 -2.25 -1.00
N TYR A 60 -1.46 -2.76 -1.97
CA TYR A 60 -2.01 -3.31 -3.20
C TYR A 60 -2.92 -4.52 -2.93
N ALA A 61 -2.45 -5.50 -2.16
CA ALA A 61 -3.22 -6.70 -1.83
C ALA A 61 -4.56 -6.40 -1.13
N VAL A 62 -4.56 -5.48 -0.15
CA VAL A 62 -5.79 -5.04 0.52
C VAL A 62 -6.73 -4.32 -0.44
N SER A 63 -6.20 -3.48 -1.33
CA SER A 63 -7.02 -2.79 -2.33
C SER A 63 -7.66 -3.76 -3.31
N GLU A 64 -6.89 -4.75 -3.79
CA GLU A 64 -7.40 -5.77 -4.70
C GLU A 64 -8.49 -6.63 -4.04
N LYS A 65 -8.30 -7.02 -2.78
CA LYS A 65 -9.32 -7.78 -2.03
C LYS A 65 -10.62 -6.99 -1.84
N ARG A 66 -10.52 -5.68 -1.57
CA ARG A 66 -11.72 -4.81 -1.47
C ARG A 66 -12.46 -4.75 -2.79
N VAL A 67 -11.75 -4.55 -3.90
CA VAL A 67 -12.35 -4.53 -5.25
C VAL A 67 -13.02 -5.86 -5.58
N GLU A 68 -12.36 -6.98 -5.28
CA GLU A 68 -12.89 -8.32 -5.48
C GLU A 68 -14.20 -8.52 -4.70
N LEU A 69 -14.22 -8.19 -3.41
CA LEU A 69 -15.42 -8.35 -2.57
C LEU A 69 -16.58 -7.46 -3.02
N ILE A 70 -16.30 -6.21 -3.41
CA ILE A 70 -17.33 -5.28 -3.92
C ILE A 70 -18.00 -5.85 -5.17
N LYS A 71 -17.21 -6.41 -6.10
CA LYS A 71 -17.70 -7.00 -7.34
C LYS A 71 -18.41 -8.34 -7.13
N GLN A 72 -17.84 -9.22 -6.31
CA GLN A 72 -18.38 -10.56 -6.05
C GLN A 72 -19.75 -10.52 -5.38
N HIS A 73 -19.97 -9.56 -4.48
CA HIS A 73 -21.22 -9.41 -3.76
C HIS A 73 -22.14 -8.33 -4.33
N ASP A 74 -21.79 -7.75 -5.49
CA ASP A 74 -22.51 -6.65 -6.13
C ASP A 74 -22.96 -5.58 -5.12
N LEU A 75 -22.03 -5.16 -4.25
CA LEU A 75 -22.35 -4.38 -3.05
C LEU A 75 -23.02 -3.04 -3.39
N ILE A 76 -22.74 -2.49 -4.57
CA ILE A 76 -23.37 -1.24 -5.05
C ILE A 76 -24.88 -1.44 -5.21
N ASN A 77 -25.30 -2.53 -5.85
CA ASN A 77 -26.71 -2.83 -6.02
C ASN A 77 -27.36 -3.32 -4.73
N ALA A 78 -26.63 -4.08 -3.90
CA ALA A 78 -27.11 -4.51 -2.60
C ALA A 78 -27.51 -3.33 -1.69
N VAL A 79 -26.70 -2.27 -1.66
CA VAL A 79 -27.01 -1.04 -0.91
C VAL A 79 -28.29 -0.38 -1.42
N LYS A 80 -28.52 -0.34 -2.75
CA LYS A 80 -29.71 0.28 -3.36
C LYS A 80 -31.02 -0.46 -3.02
N GLN A 81 -30.96 -1.75 -2.69
CA GLN A 81 -32.12 -2.55 -2.32
C GLN A 81 -32.44 -2.50 -0.82
N THR A 82 -31.67 -1.74 -0.03
CA THR A 82 -31.85 -1.63 1.42
C THR A 82 -32.81 -0.49 1.76
N ASN A 83 -33.49 -0.56 2.92
CA ASN A 83 -34.34 0.52 3.44
C ASN A 83 -33.54 1.72 3.98
N LEU A 84 -32.50 2.16 3.28
CA LEU A 84 -31.71 3.33 3.61
C LEU A 84 -32.35 4.60 3.04
N SER A 85 -32.09 5.75 3.66
CA SER A 85 -32.50 7.03 3.10
C SER A 85 -31.65 7.37 1.86
N GLN A 86 -32.20 8.15 0.94
CA GLN A 86 -31.52 8.55 -0.30
C GLN A 86 -30.10 9.12 -0.08
N PRO A 87 -29.86 10.02 0.90
CA PRO A 87 -28.50 10.52 1.19
C PRO A 87 -27.54 9.42 1.65
N GLN A 88 -28.03 8.41 2.38
CA GLN A 88 -27.20 7.29 2.84
C GLN A 88 -26.83 6.36 1.68
N ILE A 89 -27.73 6.16 0.72
CA ILE A 89 -27.45 5.37 -0.48
C ILE A 89 -26.36 6.06 -1.31
N GLU A 90 -26.51 7.37 -1.55
CA GLU A 90 -25.53 8.16 -2.32
C GLU A 90 -24.14 8.16 -1.68
N ALA A 91 -24.06 8.32 -0.35
CA ALA A 91 -22.80 8.27 0.38
C ALA A 91 -22.11 6.89 0.25
N ASN A 92 -22.87 5.80 0.37
CA ASN A 92 -22.32 4.45 0.22
C ASN A 92 -21.91 4.16 -1.22
N GLU A 93 -22.70 4.56 -2.20
CA GLU A 93 -22.37 4.41 -3.62
C GLU A 93 -21.08 5.16 -3.96
N TYR A 94 -20.90 6.37 -3.45
CA TYR A 94 -19.66 7.12 -3.59
C TYR A 94 -18.45 6.39 -2.97
N ILE A 95 -18.57 5.90 -1.73
CA ILE A 95 -17.49 5.17 -1.05
C ILE A 95 -17.12 3.89 -1.82
N LEU A 96 -18.12 3.08 -2.21
CA LEU A 96 -17.87 1.84 -2.94
C LEU A 96 -17.25 2.10 -4.32
N THR A 97 -17.72 3.13 -5.02
CA THR A 97 -17.18 3.50 -6.34
C THR A 97 -15.74 4.02 -6.23
N THR A 98 -15.43 4.83 -5.22
CA THR A 98 -14.05 5.31 -5.00
C THR A 98 -13.10 4.18 -4.61
N LEU A 99 -13.57 3.17 -3.86
CA LEU A 99 -12.79 1.96 -3.57
C LEU A 99 -12.52 1.09 -4.81
N LEU A 100 -13.34 1.21 -5.86
CA LEU A 100 -13.12 0.54 -7.16
C LEU A 100 -12.09 1.27 -8.04
N SER A 101 -11.61 2.45 -7.63
CA SER A 101 -10.65 3.24 -8.41
C SER A 101 -9.36 2.47 -8.69
N THR A 102 -9.04 2.32 -9.98
CA THR A 102 -7.81 1.64 -10.44
C THR A 102 -6.56 2.49 -10.26
N LYS A 103 -6.70 3.83 -10.22
CA LYS A 103 -5.55 4.76 -10.14
C LYS A 103 -4.75 4.59 -8.84
N GLU A 104 -5.43 4.39 -7.71
CA GLU A 104 -4.79 4.11 -6.42
C GLU A 104 -3.92 2.84 -6.50
N LYS A 105 -4.45 1.78 -7.13
CA LYS A 105 -3.75 0.50 -7.29
C LYS A 105 -2.51 0.61 -8.18
N TRP A 106 -2.60 1.39 -9.25
CA TRP A 106 -1.47 1.67 -10.13
C TRP A 106 -0.34 2.37 -9.40
N ASN A 107 -0.64 3.35 -8.54
CA ASN A 107 0.39 3.98 -7.71
C ASN A 107 1.11 2.97 -6.82
N TYR A 108 0.36 2.03 -6.23
CA TYR A 108 0.94 1.03 -5.34
C TYR A 108 1.84 0.05 -6.07
N ILE A 109 1.39 -0.49 -7.21
CA ILE A 109 2.19 -1.46 -7.96
C ILE A 109 3.43 -0.82 -8.57
N VAL A 110 3.33 0.42 -9.06
CA VAL A 110 4.49 1.14 -9.62
C VAL A 110 5.55 1.36 -8.55
N ILE A 111 5.18 1.87 -7.38
CA ILE A 111 6.15 2.08 -6.29
C ILE A 111 6.73 0.74 -5.83
N PHE A 112 5.91 -0.30 -5.64
CA PHE A 112 6.38 -1.62 -5.28
C PHE A 112 7.42 -2.17 -6.27
N VAL A 113 7.09 -2.20 -7.57
CA VAL A 113 7.97 -2.75 -8.62
C VAL A 113 9.24 -1.93 -8.73
N THR A 114 9.14 -0.60 -8.76
CA THR A 114 10.32 0.26 -8.87
C THR A 114 11.21 0.19 -7.64
N SER A 115 10.65 0.12 -6.43
CA SER A 115 11.44 -0.10 -5.21
C SER A 115 12.12 -1.48 -5.20
N PHE A 116 11.44 -2.52 -5.68
CA PHE A 116 12.02 -3.86 -5.78
C PHE A 116 13.18 -3.91 -6.78
N LEU A 117 13.00 -3.33 -7.97
CA LEU A 117 14.06 -3.22 -8.98
C LEU A 117 15.23 -2.37 -8.46
N ALA A 118 14.95 -1.24 -7.81
CA ALA A 118 15.97 -0.40 -7.21
C ALA A 118 16.79 -1.16 -6.16
N LEU A 119 16.14 -1.98 -5.32
CA LEU A 119 16.83 -2.81 -4.31
C LEU A 119 17.78 -3.81 -4.97
N ILE A 120 17.34 -4.53 -6.00
CA ILE A 120 18.18 -5.49 -6.73
C ILE A 120 19.39 -4.78 -7.35
N ILE A 121 19.15 -3.66 -8.02
CA ILE A 121 20.20 -2.87 -8.66
C ILE A 121 21.18 -2.32 -7.62
N GLY A 122 20.68 -1.80 -6.49
CA GLY A 122 21.52 -1.28 -5.41
C GLY A 122 22.43 -2.35 -4.82
N ILE A 123 21.89 -3.54 -4.51
CA ILE A 123 22.69 -4.67 -4.02
C ILE A 123 23.74 -5.07 -5.04
N TYR A 124 23.38 -5.14 -6.32
CA TYR A 124 24.35 -5.48 -7.37
C TYR A 124 25.49 -4.46 -7.43
N LEU A 125 25.17 -3.16 -7.43
CA LEU A 125 26.16 -2.10 -7.53
C LEU A 125 27.05 -1.98 -6.30
N ASP A 126 26.53 -2.19 -5.09
CA ASP A 126 27.29 -2.02 -3.85
C ASP A 126 28.19 -3.22 -3.53
N PHE A 127 27.83 -4.43 -3.97
CA PHE A 127 28.54 -5.66 -3.62
C PHE A 127 29.35 -6.29 -4.76
N PHE A 128 29.03 -6.00 -6.02
CA PHE A 128 29.66 -6.66 -7.19
C PHE A 128 30.42 -5.72 -8.13
N ARG A 129 30.42 -4.40 -7.86
CA ARG A 129 31.17 -3.40 -8.62
C ARG A 129 32.08 -2.61 -7.68
#